data_AF-A0A7S3WBG8-F1
#
_entry.id   AF-A0A7S3WBG8-F1
#
_cell.length_a   1.000
_cell.length_b   1.000
_cell.length_c   1.000
_cell.angle_alpha   90.00
_cell.angle_beta   90.00
_cell.angle_gamma   90.00
#
_symmetry.space_group_name_H-M   'P 1'
#
loop_
_entity.id
_entity.type
_entity.pdbx_description
1 polymer ?
#
loop_
_entity_poly.entity_id
_entity_poly.type
_entity_poly.pdbx_seq_one_letter_code
_entity_poly.pdbx_strand_id
1 'polypeptide(L)'
;MAYDDSLAAKREQNIRAREEARAARVEAIKQEKAAKAQERAAMAAKMEAARKEDEQARLRKEEIAKKREENIAKRERERNKLKPAGEEKKKRRAKYTKAEVLTLRQVFDDYDEDNSGTITVHELKEALEMQRNEKIRQASLSKDLSIRKRAVGVDIADLCEHLFEELDKDGDGTVEFKELLQVMFPHATKDEMSLMISWAAPKALPVVEVEDPLTAEQITEMQEIFHIYDRNKDGSLTLSELSNALKSCGMTASEIERLFHTADADLSGEISLEEFTVMMAKSDIFQ
;
A
#
# COMPACT_ATOMS: atom_id res chain seq x y z
N MET A 1 -37.47 -103.79 57.92
CA MET A 1 -36.26 -102.94 58.00
C MET A 1 -35.87 -102.40 56.62
N ALA A 2 -35.77 -103.20 55.55
CA ALA A 2 -35.33 -102.72 54.22
C ALA A 2 -36.16 -101.61 53.53
N TYR A 3 -37.46 -101.48 53.80
CA TYR A 3 -38.33 -100.46 53.16
C TYR A 3 -38.13 -99.05 53.73
N ASP A 4 -37.77 -98.96 55.02
CA ASP A 4 -37.56 -97.68 55.72
C ASP A 4 -36.19 -97.06 55.35
N ASP A 5 -35.18 -97.93 55.19
CA ASP A 5 -33.84 -97.55 54.71
C ASP A 5 -33.88 -96.96 53.28
N SER A 6 -34.74 -97.50 52.40
CA SER A 6 -34.90 -97.00 51.03
C SER A 6 -35.55 -95.61 50.97
N LEU A 7 -36.47 -95.30 51.89
CA LEU A 7 -37.14 -94.01 51.94
C LEU A 7 -36.22 -92.93 52.52
N ALA A 8 -35.40 -93.29 53.53
CA ALA A 8 -34.37 -92.43 54.09
C ALA A 8 -33.32 -92.05 53.03
N ALA A 9 -32.82 -93.03 52.26
CA ALA A 9 -31.86 -92.79 51.18
C ALA A 9 -32.40 -91.83 50.10
N LYS A 10 -33.68 -91.97 49.73
CA LYS A 10 -34.31 -91.10 48.73
C LYS A 10 -34.54 -89.67 49.25
N ARG A 11 -34.81 -89.51 50.55
CA ARG A 11 -34.90 -88.19 51.20
C ARG A 11 -33.54 -87.51 51.26
N GLU A 12 -32.48 -88.23 51.64
CA GLU A 12 -31.11 -87.70 51.64
C GLU A 12 -30.66 -87.30 50.23
N GLN A 13 -30.94 -88.12 49.22
CA GLN A 13 -30.63 -87.79 47.83
C GLN A 13 -31.36 -86.52 47.36
N ASN A 14 -32.63 -86.34 47.75
CA ASN A 14 -33.39 -85.13 47.43
C ASN A 14 -32.86 -83.88 48.16
N ILE A 15 -32.38 -84.02 49.40
CA ILE A 15 -31.74 -82.93 50.15
C ILE A 15 -30.43 -82.54 49.49
N ARG A 16 -29.56 -83.51 49.19
CA ARG A 16 -28.29 -83.28 48.48
C ARG A 16 -28.52 -82.61 47.12
N ALA A 17 -29.46 -83.09 46.32
CA ALA A 17 -29.79 -82.48 45.03
C ALA A 17 -30.29 -81.03 45.17
N ARG A 18 -31.07 -80.71 46.22
CA ARG A 18 -31.52 -79.34 46.50
C ARG A 18 -30.38 -78.43 46.97
N GLU A 19 -29.47 -78.94 47.79
CA GLU A 19 -28.30 -78.21 48.26
C GLU A 19 -27.32 -77.94 47.11
N GLU A 20 -27.06 -78.93 46.26
CA GLU A 20 -26.27 -78.79 45.04
C GLU A 20 -26.90 -77.76 44.08
N ALA A 21 -28.22 -77.82 43.85
CA ALA A 21 -28.91 -76.84 43.02
C ALA A 21 -28.84 -75.41 43.61
N ARG A 22 -28.90 -75.28 44.94
CA ARG A 22 -28.75 -73.99 45.64
C ARG A 22 -27.32 -73.46 45.51
N ALA A 23 -26.31 -74.32 45.69
CA ALA A 23 -24.91 -73.96 45.54
C ALA A 23 -24.60 -73.52 44.09
N ALA A 24 -25.10 -74.27 43.09
CA ALA A 24 -24.96 -73.93 41.69
C ALA A 24 -25.61 -72.57 41.36
N ARG A 25 -26.79 -72.27 41.93
CA ARG A 25 -27.45 -70.97 41.75
C ARG A 25 -26.67 -69.82 42.38
N VAL A 26 -26.09 -70.02 43.56
CA VAL A 26 -25.25 -69.00 44.22
C VAL A 26 -23.98 -68.73 43.40
N GLU A 27 -23.32 -69.78 42.90
CA GLU A 27 -22.15 -69.61 42.03
C GLU A 27 -22.51 -68.96 40.70
N ALA A 28 -23.65 -69.28 40.08
CA ALA A 28 -24.12 -68.60 38.88
C ALA A 28 -24.35 -67.09 39.12
N ILE A 29 -24.98 -66.71 40.24
CA ILE A 29 -25.17 -65.29 40.61
C ILE A 29 -23.82 -64.60 40.85
N LYS A 30 -22.86 -65.29 41.47
CA LYS A 30 -21.52 -64.76 41.72
C LYS A 30 -20.75 -64.55 40.42
N GLN A 31 -20.83 -65.50 39.49
CA GLN A 31 -20.26 -65.38 38.14
C GLN A 31 -20.91 -64.25 37.35
N GLU A 32 -22.24 -64.11 37.38
CA GLU A 32 -22.94 -63.02 36.70
C GLU A 32 -22.55 -61.64 37.27
N LYS A 33 -22.46 -61.52 38.60
CA LYS A 33 -21.98 -60.29 39.25
C LYS A 33 -20.54 -59.97 38.90
N ALA A 34 -19.66 -60.98 38.85
CA ALA A 34 -18.27 -60.80 38.43
C ALA A 34 -18.17 -60.35 36.98
N ALA A 35 -18.94 -60.95 36.06
CA ALA A 35 -18.99 -60.56 34.66
C ALA A 35 -19.48 -59.11 34.48
N LYS A 36 -20.56 -58.71 35.17
CA LYS A 36 -21.05 -57.32 35.16
C LYS A 36 -20.04 -56.32 35.74
N ALA A 37 -19.30 -56.73 36.77
CA ALA A 37 -18.24 -55.88 37.33
C ALA A 37 -17.07 -55.71 36.36
N GLN A 38 -16.66 -56.78 35.66
CA GLN A 38 -15.65 -56.73 34.61
C GLN A 38 -16.09 -55.85 33.44
N GLU A 39 -17.35 -55.94 33.01
CA GLU A 39 -17.89 -55.12 31.92
C GLU A 39 -17.89 -53.63 32.28
N ARG A 40 -18.32 -53.28 33.51
CA ARG A 40 -18.26 -51.90 34.02
C ARG A 40 -16.82 -51.38 34.10
N ALA A 41 -15.88 -52.20 34.57
CA ALA A 41 -14.46 -51.85 34.62
C ALA A 41 -13.89 -51.62 33.21
N ALA A 42 -14.23 -52.48 32.24
CA ALA A 42 -13.83 -52.33 30.85
C ALA A 42 -14.41 -51.07 30.20
N MET A 43 -15.67 -50.72 30.49
CA MET A 43 -16.30 -49.50 30.01
C MET A 43 -15.65 -48.24 30.60
N ALA A 44 -15.35 -48.25 31.90
CA ALA A 44 -14.63 -47.15 32.55
C ALA A 44 -13.24 -46.94 31.95
N ALA A 45 -12.49 -48.02 31.71
CA ALA A 45 -11.17 -47.96 31.07
C ALA A 45 -11.24 -47.41 29.64
N LYS A 46 -12.25 -47.81 28.84
CA LYS A 46 -12.48 -47.25 27.50
C LYS A 46 -12.81 -45.77 27.54
N MET A 47 -13.63 -45.33 28.48
CA MET A 47 -13.99 -43.91 28.62
C MET A 47 -12.79 -43.07 29.05
N GLU A 48 -11.94 -43.59 29.93
CA GLU A 48 -10.70 -42.94 30.32
C GLU A 48 -9.70 -42.84 29.16
N ALA A 49 -9.57 -43.90 28.36
CA ALA A 49 -8.74 -43.89 27.15
C ALA A 49 -9.22 -42.85 26.14
N ALA A 50 -10.53 -42.78 25.88
CA ALA A 50 -11.12 -41.78 24.98
C ALA A 50 -10.88 -40.35 25.48
N ARG A 51 -10.97 -40.11 26.80
CA ARG A 51 -10.68 -38.80 27.41
C ARG A 51 -9.21 -38.41 27.23
N LYS A 52 -8.29 -39.35 27.43
CA LYS A 52 -6.85 -39.13 27.22
C LYS A 52 -6.51 -38.84 25.76
N GLU A 53 -7.19 -39.49 24.83
CA GLU A 53 -7.01 -39.26 23.39
C GLU A 53 -7.51 -37.86 22.97
N ASP A 54 -8.68 -37.44 23.46
CA ASP A 54 -9.20 -36.08 23.21
C ASP A 54 -8.29 -35.00 23.82
N GLU A 55 -7.79 -35.23 25.03
CA GLU A 55 -6.82 -34.32 25.67
C GLU A 55 -5.52 -34.23 24.87
N GLN A 56 -4.98 -35.35 24.38
CA GLN A 56 -3.81 -35.35 23.50
C GLN A 56 -4.09 -34.63 22.18
N ALA A 57 -5.28 -34.78 21.59
CA ALA A 57 -5.68 -34.09 20.38
C ALA A 57 -5.75 -32.56 20.60
N ARG A 58 -6.24 -32.12 21.76
CA ARG A 58 -6.28 -30.70 22.14
C ARG A 58 -4.87 -30.13 22.29
N LEU A 59 -3.98 -30.82 23.01
CA LEU A 59 -2.59 -30.39 23.20
C LEU A 59 -1.83 -30.31 21.86
N ARG A 60 -2.04 -31.26 20.95
CA ARG A 60 -1.46 -31.20 19.59
C ARG A 60 -1.95 -29.99 18.80
N LYS A 61 -3.24 -29.64 18.91
CA LYS A 61 -3.81 -28.44 18.26
C LYS A 61 -3.20 -27.16 18.83
N GLU A 62 -3.04 -27.07 20.16
CA GLU A 62 -2.41 -25.93 20.83
C GLU A 62 -0.93 -25.77 20.42
N GLU A 63 -0.19 -26.87 20.32
CA GLU A 63 1.21 -26.85 19.87
C GLU A 63 1.33 -26.37 18.42
N ILE A 64 0.42 -26.80 17.53
CA ILE A 64 0.35 -26.33 16.15
C ILE A 64 0.01 -24.84 16.09
N ALA A 65 -0.94 -24.38 16.91
CA ALA A 65 -1.30 -22.96 16.99
C ALA A 65 -0.10 -22.11 17.44
N LYS A 66 0.59 -22.53 18.50
CA LYS A 66 1.79 -21.85 19.01
C LYS A 66 2.91 -21.82 17.97
N LYS A 67 3.18 -22.93 17.27
CA LYS A 67 4.15 -22.96 16.16
C LYS A 67 3.76 -22.03 15.01
N ARG A 68 2.46 -21.89 14.70
CA ARG A 68 1.98 -20.95 13.70
C ARG A 68 2.20 -19.51 14.13
N GLU A 69 1.89 -19.17 15.38
CA GLU A 69 2.14 -17.84 15.95
C GLU A 69 3.63 -17.51 15.97
N GLU A 70 4.49 -18.45 16.39
CA GLU A 70 5.94 -18.27 16.37
C GLU A 70 6.48 -18.08 14.95
N ASN A 71 5.97 -18.83 13.96
CA ASN A 71 6.34 -18.67 12.56
C ASN A 71 5.85 -17.34 11.97
N ILE A 72 4.64 -16.89 12.35
CA ILE A 72 4.12 -15.57 11.98
C ILE A 72 5.04 -14.50 12.57
N ALA A 73 5.30 -14.54 13.88
CA ALA A 73 6.18 -13.59 14.56
C ALA A 73 7.61 -13.58 13.99
N LYS A 74 8.15 -14.76 13.62
CA LYS A 74 9.45 -14.86 12.95
C LYS A 74 9.45 -14.18 11.58
N ARG A 75 8.41 -14.42 10.76
CA ARG A 75 8.24 -13.74 9.46
C ARG A 75 8.06 -12.24 9.62
N GLU A 76 7.38 -11.78 10.67
CA GLU A 76 7.26 -10.35 10.96
C GLU A 76 8.59 -9.73 11.38
N ARG A 77 9.36 -10.43 12.21
CA ARG A 77 10.72 -10.00 12.60
C ARG A 77 11.67 -9.96 11.41
N GLU A 78 11.62 -10.95 10.53
CA GLU A 78 12.43 -10.96 9.29
C GLU A 78 12.00 -9.86 8.32
N ARG A 79 10.68 -9.62 8.17
CA ARG A 79 10.13 -8.50 7.40
C ARG A 79 10.57 -7.14 7.98
N ASN A 80 10.66 -7.01 9.30
CA ASN A 80 11.15 -5.79 9.95
C ASN A 80 12.69 -5.64 9.87
N LYS A 81 13.45 -6.74 9.74
CA LYS A 81 14.91 -6.69 9.51
C LYS A 81 15.28 -6.33 8.06
N LEU A 82 14.40 -6.63 7.10
CA LEU A 82 14.55 -6.24 5.69
C LEU A 82 14.10 -4.80 5.39
N LYS A 83 13.56 -4.08 6.39
CA LYS A 83 13.43 -2.63 6.27
C LYS A 83 14.79 -2.01 6.57
N PRO A 84 15.40 -1.25 5.64
CA PRO A 84 16.52 -0.40 6.01
C PRO A 84 16.04 0.56 7.11
N ALA A 85 16.93 0.90 8.04
CA ALA A 85 16.68 1.82 9.14
C ALA A 85 16.57 3.29 8.66
N GLY A 86 15.74 3.53 7.65
CA GLY A 86 15.35 4.83 7.14
C GLY A 86 13.83 4.90 7.08
N GLU A 87 13.28 5.74 7.96
CA GLU A 87 11.95 6.36 7.89
C GLU A 87 10.72 5.48 7.57
N GLU A 88 9.86 5.30 8.56
CA GLU A 88 8.49 4.81 8.36
C GLU A 88 7.62 5.81 7.57
N LYS A 89 7.83 5.95 6.26
CA LYS A 89 6.78 6.37 5.33
C LYS A 89 6.15 5.12 4.73
N LYS A 90 5.11 4.60 5.40
CA LYS A 90 4.18 3.64 4.79
C LYS A 90 3.72 4.25 3.46
N LYS A 91 4.08 3.64 2.32
CA LYS A 91 3.45 3.88 1.01
C LYS A 91 1.96 3.53 1.13
N ARG A 92 1.15 4.45 1.66
CA ARG A 92 -0.29 4.50 1.41
C ARG A 92 -0.40 4.70 -0.10
N ARG A 93 -1.13 3.83 -0.81
CA ARG A 93 -1.52 4.12 -2.20
C ARG A 93 -2.04 5.56 -2.20
N ALA A 94 -1.44 6.43 -3.00
CA ALA A 94 -1.86 7.83 -3.10
C ALA A 94 -3.37 7.84 -3.31
N LYS A 95 -4.10 8.46 -2.37
CA LYS A 95 -5.57 8.51 -2.40
C LYS A 95 -6.07 9.34 -3.59
N TYR A 96 -5.20 10.20 -4.11
CA TYR A 96 -5.45 11.14 -5.19
C TYR A 96 -4.39 10.96 -6.27
N THR A 97 -4.81 10.93 -7.53
CA THR A 97 -3.93 10.71 -8.67
C THR A 97 -3.44 12.03 -9.24
N LYS A 98 -2.23 12.03 -9.81
CA LYS A 98 -1.68 13.20 -10.52
C LYS A 98 -2.61 13.69 -11.63
N ALA A 99 -3.33 12.79 -12.28
CA ALA A 99 -4.30 13.13 -13.31
C ALA A 99 -5.46 13.98 -12.77
N GLU A 100 -6.05 13.61 -11.63
CA GLU A 100 -7.16 14.37 -11.02
C GLU A 100 -6.73 15.78 -10.60
N VAL A 101 -5.50 15.92 -10.09
CA VAL A 101 -4.96 17.22 -9.66
C VAL A 101 -4.62 18.10 -10.85
N LEU A 102 -4.08 17.52 -11.93
CA LEU A 102 -3.83 18.25 -13.18
C LEU A 102 -5.13 18.72 -13.84
N THR A 103 -6.19 17.91 -13.80
CA THR A 103 -7.50 18.34 -14.30
C THR A 103 -8.08 19.47 -13.48
N LEU A 104 -7.91 19.44 -12.14
CA LEU A 104 -8.31 20.54 -11.26
C LEU A 104 -7.49 21.81 -11.55
N ARG A 105 -6.19 21.68 -11.83
CA ARG A 105 -5.34 22.80 -12.20
C ARG A 105 -5.75 23.41 -13.54
N GLN A 106 -6.05 22.59 -14.54
CA GLN A 106 -6.56 23.09 -15.82
C GLN A 106 -7.86 23.87 -15.64
N VAL A 107 -8.78 23.35 -14.83
CA VAL A 107 -10.01 24.07 -14.49
C VAL A 107 -9.72 25.35 -13.71
N PHE A 108 -8.67 25.40 -12.89
CA PHE A 108 -8.27 26.63 -12.20
C PHE A 108 -7.72 27.67 -13.19
N ASP A 109 -6.79 27.25 -14.06
CA ASP A 109 -6.17 28.12 -15.07
C ASP A 109 -7.19 28.61 -16.11
N ASP A 110 -8.24 27.83 -16.42
CA ASP A 110 -9.33 28.25 -17.30
C ASP A 110 -10.18 29.40 -16.71
N TYR A 111 -10.13 29.59 -15.40
CA TYR A 111 -10.87 30.63 -14.68
C TYR A 111 -9.98 31.81 -14.25
N ASP A 112 -8.66 31.63 -14.21
CA ASP A 112 -7.63 32.66 -13.98
C ASP A 112 -7.31 33.36 -15.31
N GLU A 113 -8.17 34.31 -15.71
CA GLU A 113 -8.06 34.99 -17.01
C GLU A 113 -6.77 35.80 -17.14
N ASP A 114 -6.31 36.40 -16.05
CA ASP A 114 -5.12 37.25 -16.04
C ASP A 114 -3.81 36.47 -15.78
N ASN A 115 -3.91 35.16 -15.50
CA ASN A 115 -2.81 34.26 -15.16
C ASN A 115 -2.00 34.73 -13.93
N SER A 116 -2.66 35.43 -13.00
CA SER A 116 -2.05 35.88 -11.75
C SER A 116 -1.72 34.71 -10.81
N GLY A 117 -2.33 33.54 -11.02
CA GLY A 117 -2.20 32.37 -10.17
C GLY A 117 -3.20 32.35 -9.01
N THR A 118 -4.09 33.34 -8.94
CA THR A 118 -5.21 33.42 -8.00
C THR A 118 -6.50 33.68 -8.77
N ILE A 119 -7.63 33.20 -8.26
CA ILE A 119 -8.94 33.48 -8.87
C ILE A 119 -9.66 34.51 -8.01
N THR A 120 -9.90 35.68 -8.57
CA THR A 120 -10.71 36.71 -7.92
C THR A 120 -12.21 36.41 -8.04
N VAL A 121 -13.03 37.01 -7.17
CA VAL A 121 -14.50 36.93 -7.27
C VAL A 121 -14.98 37.39 -8.65
N HIS A 122 -14.30 38.40 -9.22
CA HIS A 122 -14.66 38.97 -10.52
C HIS A 122 -14.40 37.97 -11.64
N GLU A 123 -13.23 37.33 -11.67
CA GLU A 123 -12.89 36.32 -12.68
C GLU A 123 -13.79 35.09 -12.58
N LEU A 124 -14.05 34.60 -11.36
CA LEU A 124 -14.98 33.49 -11.16
C LEU A 124 -16.39 33.82 -11.67
N LYS A 125 -16.87 35.03 -11.38
CA LYS A 125 -18.19 35.50 -11.80
C LYS A 125 -18.26 35.69 -13.31
N GLU A 126 -17.26 36.32 -13.92
CA GLU A 126 -17.20 36.51 -15.37
C GLU A 126 -17.10 35.18 -16.13
N ALA A 127 -16.28 34.24 -15.66
CA ALA A 127 -16.16 32.92 -16.27
C ALA A 127 -17.50 32.15 -16.22
N LEU A 128 -18.23 32.20 -15.09
CA LEU A 128 -19.54 31.56 -14.95
C LEU A 128 -20.63 32.27 -15.77
N GLU A 129 -20.62 33.60 -15.81
CA GLU A 129 -21.52 34.39 -16.66
C GLU A 129 -21.25 34.16 -18.16
N MET A 130 -20.00 34.00 -18.57
CA MET A 130 -19.62 33.68 -19.94
C MET A 130 -20.14 32.30 -20.34
N GLN A 131 -19.96 31.28 -19.49
CA GLN A 131 -20.53 29.95 -19.72
C GLN A 131 -22.07 29.97 -19.76
N ARG A 132 -22.72 30.76 -18.89
CA ARG A 132 -24.18 30.97 -18.89
C ARG A 132 -24.63 31.61 -20.20
N ASN A 133 -23.98 32.67 -20.63
CA ASN A 133 -24.31 33.40 -21.85
C ASN A 133 -24.11 32.52 -23.10
N GLU A 134 -23.07 31.69 -23.13
CA GLU A 134 -22.85 30.73 -24.22
C GLU A 134 -23.91 29.61 -24.21
N LYS A 135 -24.27 29.07 -23.05
CA LYS A 135 -25.39 28.11 -22.93
C LYS A 135 -26.72 28.70 -23.39
N ILE A 136 -27.01 29.95 -23.01
CA ILE A 136 -28.21 30.68 -23.44
C ILE A 136 -28.18 30.93 -24.95
N ARG A 137 -27.02 31.30 -25.51
CA ARG A 137 -26.83 31.51 -26.96
C ARG A 137 -27.06 30.23 -27.77
N GLN A 138 -26.47 29.11 -27.36
CA GLN A 138 -26.67 27.80 -27.99
C GLN A 138 -28.11 27.31 -27.86
N ALA A 139 -28.73 27.50 -26.69
CA ALA A 139 -30.14 27.17 -26.49
C ALA A 139 -31.07 28.04 -27.36
N SER A 140 -30.73 29.32 -27.56
CA SER A 140 -31.48 30.25 -28.41
C SER A 140 -31.38 29.89 -29.90
N LEU A 141 -30.24 29.36 -30.33
CA LEU A 141 -30.00 28.83 -31.68
C LEU A 141 -30.69 27.47 -31.91
N SER A 142 -30.99 26.72 -30.84
CA SER A 142 -31.69 25.44 -30.93
C SER A 142 -33.19 25.62 -31.23
N LYS A 143 -33.73 24.82 -32.15
CA LYS A 143 -35.18 24.71 -32.40
C LYS A 143 -35.91 23.89 -31.33
N ASP A 144 -35.19 23.24 -30.42
CA ASP A 144 -35.75 22.39 -29.37
C ASP A 144 -36.17 23.23 -28.14
N LEU A 145 -37.47 23.26 -27.88
CA LEU A 145 -38.10 24.03 -26.81
C LEU A 145 -37.70 23.52 -25.40
N SER A 146 -37.33 22.25 -25.27
CA SER A 146 -36.88 21.64 -24.01
C SER A 146 -35.48 22.11 -23.62
N ILE A 147 -34.63 22.42 -24.61
CA ILE A 147 -33.29 22.97 -24.40
C ILE A 147 -33.38 24.42 -23.92
N ARG A 148 -34.30 25.21 -24.50
CA ARG A 148 -34.56 26.60 -24.10
C ARG A 148 -35.04 26.73 -22.65
N LYS A 149 -35.91 25.84 -22.19
CA LYS A 149 -36.43 25.86 -20.81
C LYS A 149 -35.37 25.52 -19.75
N ARG A 150 -34.33 24.75 -20.10
CA ARG A 150 -33.26 24.35 -19.17
C ARG A 150 -32.20 25.44 -18.95
N ALA A 151 -32.14 26.45 -19.81
CA ALA A 151 -31.16 27.53 -19.74
C ALA A 151 -31.53 28.68 -18.76
N VAL A 152 -32.72 28.64 -18.15
CA VAL A 152 -33.27 29.72 -17.30
C VAL A 152 -33.50 29.21 -15.87
N GLY A 153 -32.51 28.53 -15.29
CA GLY A 153 -32.52 28.08 -13.89
C GLY A 153 -31.80 29.07 -12.96
N VAL A 154 -31.77 28.76 -11.66
CA VAL A 154 -30.83 29.40 -10.71
C VAL A 154 -29.43 28.99 -11.14
N ASP A 155 -28.62 29.97 -11.55
CA ASP A 155 -27.29 29.71 -12.08
C ASP A 155 -26.26 29.75 -10.93
N ILE A 156 -25.16 29.03 -11.09
CA ILE A 156 -24.05 29.02 -10.13
C ILE A 156 -23.44 30.43 -10.04
N ALA A 157 -23.52 31.22 -11.12
CA ALA A 157 -23.18 32.64 -11.15
C ALA A 157 -23.91 33.45 -10.04
N ASP A 158 -25.18 33.14 -9.77
CA ASP A 158 -26.00 33.84 -8.78
C ASP A 158 -25.64 33.45 -7.32
N LEU A 159 -24.86 32.37 -7.15
CA LEU A 159 -24.38 31.84 -5.87
C LEU A 159 -22.87 32.05 -5.65
N CYS A 160 -22.19 32.73 -6.57
CA CYS A 160 -20.74 32.89 -6.56
C CYS A 160 -20.21 33.48 -5.26
N GLU A 161 -20.88 34.51 -4.72
CA GLU A 161 -20.45 35.17 -3.48
C GLU A 161 -20.40 34.18 -2.30
N HIS A 162 -21.41 33.31 -2.18
CA HIS A 162 -21.48 32.31 -1.11
C HIS A 162 -20.51 31.13 -1.33
N LEU A 163 -20.21 30.79 -2.59
CA LEU A 163 -19.21 29.79 -2.93
C LEU A 163 -17.79 30.31 -2.66
N PHE A 164 -17.58 31.60 -2.90
CA PHE A 164 -16.29 32.25 -2.66
C PHE A 164 -15.98 32.32 -1.17
N GLU A 165 -16.95 32.64 -0.31
CA GLU A 165 -16.78 32.61 1.16
C GLU A 165 -16.35 31.23 1.69
N GLU A 166 -16.70 30.15 1.00
CA GLU A 166 -16.28 28.80 1.41
C GLU A 166 -14.87 28.46 0.88
N LEU A 167 -14.46 29.07 -0.24
CA LEU A 167 -13.18 28.84 -0.90
C LEU A 167 -12.07 29.74 -0.36
N ASP A 168 -12.32 31.03 -0.16
CA ASP A 168 -11.42 32.03 0.39
C ASP A 168 -11.33 31.87 1.92
N LYS A 169 -10.33 31.13 2.39
CA LYS A 169 -10.22 30.75 3.81
C LYS A 169 -9.51 31.81 4.63
N ASP A 170 -8.62 32.58 4.02
CA ASP A 170 -7.92 33.67 4.69
C ASP A 170 -8.65 35.02 4.56
N GLY A 171 -9.66 35.10 3.70
CA GLY A 171 -10.54 36.26 3.53
C GLY A 171 -9.86 37.39 2.76
N ASP A 172 -8.85 37.10 1.94
CA ASP A 172 -8.08 38.10 1.22
C ASP A 172 -8.77 38.61 -0.06
N GLY A 173 -9.90 37.99 -0.45
CA GLY A 173 -10.69 38.34 -1.62
C GLY A 173 -10.20 37.67 -2.91
N THR A 174 -9.25 36.77 -2.81
CA THR A 174 -8.72 35.92 -3.88
C THR A 174 -8.78 34.45 -3.46
N VAL A 175 -8.84 33.53 -4.42
CA VAL A 175 -8.77 32.08 -4.15
C VAL A 175 -7.49 31.54 -4.74
N GLU A 176 -6.56 31.12 -3.89
CA GLU A 176 -5.36 30.42 -4.33
C GLU A 176 -5.69 28.95 -4.69
N PHE A 177 -4.89 28.34 -5.58
CA PHE A 177 -5.02 26.91 -5.89
C PHE A 177 -4.94 26.02 -4.64
N LYS A 178 -4.15 26.44 -3.63
CA LYS A 178 -4.02 25.76 -2.35
C LYS A 178 -5.32 25.78 -1.55
N GLU A 179 -6.10 26.85 -1.62
CA GLU A 179 -7.37 26.98 -0.92
C GLU A 179 -8.47 26.15 -1.59
N LEU A 180 -8.50 26.15 -2.92
CA LEU A 180 -9.33 25.22 -3.69
C LEU A 180 -9.05 23.75 -3.33
N LEU A 181 -7.77 23.38 -3.19
CA LEU A 181 -7.37 22.03 -2.77
C LEU A 181 -7.81 21.71 -1.34
N GLN A 182 -7.83 22.67 -0.42
CA GLN A 182 -8.29 22.46 0.96
C GLN A 182 -9.78 22.14 1.01
N VAL A 183 -10.59 22.81 0.19
CA VAL A 183 -12.03 22.60 0.12
C VAL A 183 -12.38 21.30 -0.61
N MET A 184 -11.69 21.00 -1.71
CA MET A 184 -11.91 19.76 -2.47
C MET A 184 -11.37 18.52 -1.73
N PHE A 185 -10.31 18.70 -0.94
CA PHE A 185 -9.66 17.62 -0.19
C PHE A 185 -9.50 17.96 1.31
N PRO A 186 -10.60 18.05 2.07
CA PRO A 186 -10.58 18.45 3.49
C PRO A 186 -9.86 17.46 4.42
N HIS A 187 -9.52 16.27 3.89
CA HIS A 187 -8.79 15.22 4.60
C HIS A 187 -7.39 14.96 4.02
N ALA A 188 -6.89 15.80 3.10
CA ALA A 188 -5.52 15.71 2.63
C ALA A 188 -4.55 16.15 3.75
N THR A 189 -3.46 15.42 3.89
CA THR A 189 -2.35 15.81 4.79
C THR A 189 -1.53 16.94 4.17
N LYS A 190 -0.77 17.68 4.99
CA LYS A 190 0.12 18.76 4.50
C LYS A 190 1.07 18.28 3.41
N ASP A 191 1.64 17.08 3.57
CA ASP A 191 2.55 16.47 2.59
C ASP A 191 1.83 16.12 1.28
N GLU A 192 0.59 15.61 1.38
CA GLU A 192 -0.24 15.33 0.20
C GLU A 192 -0.65 16.62 -0.52
N MET A 193 -0.99 17.68 0.21
CA MET A 193 -1.29 18.99 -0.38
C MET A 193 -0.07 19.61 -1.07
N SER A 194 1.11 19.53 -0.44
CA SER A 194 2.37 19.97 -1.03
C SER A 194 2.66 19.23 -2.34
N LEU A 195 2.39 17.93 -2.38
CA LEU A 195 2.55 17.10 -3.57
C LEU A 195 1.53 17.46 -4.68
N MET A 196 0.30 17.82 -4.31
CA MET A 196 -0.70 18.28 -5.29
C MET A 196 -0.33 19.63 -5.90
N ILE A 197 0.14 20.56 -5.06
CA ILE A 197 0.58 21.90 -5.50
C ILE A 197 1.77 21.77 -6.44
N SER A 198 2.73 20.86 -6.17
CA SER A 198 3.89 20.66 -7.06
C SER A 198 3.54 20.03 -8.40
N TRP A 199 2.48 19.22 -8.48
CA TRP A 199 1.97 18.74 -9.78
C TRP A 199 1.32 19.84 -10.61
N ALA A 200 0.74 20.82 -9.93
CA ALA A 200 -0.10 21.87 -10.51
C ALA A 200 0.65 23.18 -10.77
N ALA A 201 1.93 23.29 -10.43
CA ALA A 201 2.70 24.49 -10.73
C ALA A 201 2.79 24.70 -12.25
N PRO A 202 2.58 25.94 -12.75
CA PRO A 202 2.70 26.23 -14.17
C PRO A 202 4.11 25.86 -14.63
N LYS A 203 4.16 25.29 -15.83
CA LYS A 203 5.37 24.78 -16.49
C LYS A 203 6.28 25.93 -16.93
N ALA A 204 6.69 26.77 -15.98
CA ALA A 204 7.88 27.58 -16.12
C ALA A 204 9.06 26.61 -16.26
N LEU A 205 9.92 26.91 -17.23
CA LEU A 205 11.21 26.28 -17.49
C LEU A 205 11.92 25.84 -16.20
N PRO A 206 12.64 24.71 -16.23
CA PRO A 206 12.89 23.85 -15.08
C PRO A 206 13.54 24.64 -13.96
N VAL A 207 12.73 25.06 -12.99
CA VAL A 207 13.24 25.42 -11.68
C VAL A 207 13.58 24.08 -11.05
N VAL A 208 14.89 23.81 -11.03
CA VAL A 208 15.52 22.75 -10.27
C VAL A 208 15.05 22.89 -8.82
N GLU A 209 13.94 22.25 -8.46
CA GLU A 209 13.77 21.77 -7.09
C GLU A 209 14.85 20.71 -6.93
N VAL A 210 15.89 21.11 -6.21
CA VAL A 210 17.04 20.34 -5.76
C VAL A 210 16.74 18.84 -5.87
N GLU A 211 17.29 18.22 -6.92
CA GLU A 211 17.51 16.79 -6.93
C GLU A 211 18.11 16.43 -5.58
N ASP A 212 17.65 15.33 -4.97
CA ASP A 212 18.35 14.69 -3.86
C ASP A 212 19.85 14.96 -4.05
N PRO A 213 20.56 15.60 -3.08
CA PRO A 213 21.98 15.83 -3.26
C PRO A 213 22.56 14.47 -3.64
N LEU A 214 23.11 14.39 -4.85
CA LEU A 214 23.73 13.19 -5.42
C LEU A 214 24.33 12.44 -4.26
N THR A 215 23.87 11.21 -4.02
CA THR A 215 24.33 10.47 -2.84
C THR A 215 25.86 10.51 -2.84
N ALA A 216 26.50 10.58 -1.66
CA ALA A 216 27.95 10.74 -1.61
C ALA A 216 28.68 9.68 -2.47
N GLU A 217 28.06 8.50 -2.64
CA GLU A 217 28.46 7.43 -3.54
C GLU A 217 28.42 7.86 -5.02
N GLN A 218 27.33 8.46 -5.52
CA GLN A 218 27.22 8.96 -6.90
C GLN A 218 28.19 10.12 -7.19
N ILE A 219 28.39 11.04 -6.26
CA ILE A 219 29.39 12.11 -6.42
C ILE A 219 30.80 11.50 -6.51
N THR A 220 31.08 10.50 -5.69
CA THR A 220 32.38 9.80 -5.68
C THR A 220 32.60 9.06 -7.00
N GLU A 221 31.59 8.34 -7.51
CA GLU A 221 31.67 7.65 -8.80
C GLU A 221 31.89 8.63 -9.96
N MET A 222 31.18 9.77 -9.97
CA MET A 222 31.36 10.81 -10.99
C MET A 222 32.75 11.45 -10.93
N GLN A 223 33.28 11.66 -9.73
CA GLN A 223 34.66 12.13 -9.53
C GLN A 223 35.67 11.10 -10.02
N GLU A 224 35.49 9.82 -9.72
CA GLU A 224 36.39 8.76 -10.20
C GLU A 224 36.40 8.66 -11.72
N ILE A 225 35.22 8.74 -12.35
CA ILE A 225 35.07 8.74 -13.81
C ILE A 225 35.76 9.98 -14.42
N PHE A 226 35.57 11.16 -13.83
CA PHE A 226 36.24 12.38 -14.27
C PHE A 226 37.76 12.23 -14.23
N HIS A 227 38.32 11.67 -13.15
CA HIS A 227 39.75 11.42 -13.01
C HIS A 227 40.30 10.34 -13.95
N ILE A 228 39.44 9.45 -14.46
CA ILE A 228 39.84 8.46 -15.48
C ILE A 228 39.94 9.12 -16.85
N TYR A 229 39.10 10.10 -17.13
CA TYR A 229 39.07 10.83 -18.40
C TYR A 229 40.11 11.97 -18.44
N ASP A 230 40.35 12.61 -17.30
CA ASP A 230 41.35 13.66 -17.10
C ASP A 230 42.75 13.04 -17.01
N ARG A 231 43.46 13.00 -18.15
CA ARG A 231 44.74 12.31 -18.27
C ARG A 231 45.91 13.13 -17.75
N ASN A 232 45.85 14.45 -17.94
CA ASN A 232 46.86 15.40 -17.47
C ASN A 232 46.64 15.79 -16.00
N LYS A 233 45.48 15.48 -15.41
CA LYS A 233 45.09 15.75 -14.01
C LYS A 233 45.13 17.24 -13.68
N ASP A 234 44.79 18.08 -14.63
CA ASP A 234 44.70 19.53 -14.42
C ASP A 234 43.34 19.97 -13.87
N GLY A 235 42.39 19.04 -13.74
CA GLY A 235 41.07 19.30 -13.17
C GLY A 235 40.07 19.81 -14.19
N SER A 236 40.39 19.77 -15.48
CA SER A 236 39.47 20.08 -16.58
C SER A 236 39.58 19.04 -17.69
N LEU A 237 38.51 18.86 -18.47
CA LEU A 237 38.50 17.93 -19.61
C LEU A 237 38.55 18.72 -20.90
N THR A 238 39.67 18.64 -21.61
CA THR A 238 39.77 19.21 -22.95
C THR A 238 38.93 18.39 -23.96
N LEU A 239 38.55 19.01 -25.09
CA LEU A 239 37.85 18.30 -26.18
C LEU A 239 38.61 17.05 -26.64
N SER A 240 39.94 17.09 -26.61
CA SER A 240 40.78 15.94 -26.99
C SER A 240 40.68 14.78 -25.99
N GLU A 241 40.62 15.08 -24.69
CA GLU A 241 40.47 14.10 -23.62
C GLU A 241 39.08 13.49 -23.60
N LEU A 242 38.04 14.32 -23.70
CA LEU A 242 36.66 13.86 -23.83
C LEU A 242 36.47 13.01 -25.10
N SER A 243 37.07 13.42 -26.22
CA SER A 243 37.04 12.66 -27.47
C SER A 243 37.66 11.27 -27.32
N ASN A 244 38.80 11.17 -26.62
CA ASN A 244 39.44 9.88 -26.38
C ASN A 244 38.63 8.98 -25.43
N ALA A 245 37.98 9.56 -24.41
CA ALA A 245 37.10 8.85 -23.50
C ALA A 245 35.87 8.28 -24.23
N LEU A 246 35.11 9.14 -24.93
CA LEU A 246 33.83 8.77 -25.56
C LEU A 246 33.97 8.02 -26.89
N LYS A 247 35.12 8.11 -27.57
CA LYS A 247 35.44 7.21 -28.70
C LYS A 247 35.43 5.74 -28.27
N SER A 248 35.85 5.45 -27.05
CA SER A 248 35.84 4.09 -26.50
C SER A 248 34.41 3.56 -26.27
N CYS A 249 33.45 4.46 -26.13
CA CYS A 249 32.00 4.17 -26.04
C CYS A 249 31.31 4.11 -27.41
N GLY A 250 32.04 4.26 -28.52
CA GLY A 250 31.50 4.14 -29.88
C GLY A 250 30.83 5.39 -30.44
N MET A 251 31.01 6.56 -29.80
CA MET A 251 30.46 7.83 -30.29
C MET A 251 31.28 8.41 -31.44
N THR A 252 30.60 9.08 -32.37
CA THR A 252 31.25 9.76 -33.50
C THR A 252 31.84 11.11 -33.08
N ALA A 253 32.87 11.58 -33.80
CA ALA A 253 33.53 12.85 -33.48
C ALA A 253 32.56 14.04 -33.43
N SER A 254 31.57 14.08 -34.34
CA SER A 254 30.56 15.13 -34.39
C SER A 254 29.57 15.08 -33.22
N GLU A 255 29.27 13.90 -32.67
CA GLU A 255 28.43 13.77 -31.47
C GLU A 255 29.20 14.23 -30.22
N ILE A 256 30.48 13.92 -30.15
CA ILE A 256 31.34 14.35 -29.03
C ILE A 256 31.54 15.86 -29.07
N GLU A 257 31.76 16.45 -30.24
CA GLU A 257 31.81 17.92 -30.39
C GLU A 257 30.49 18.56 -29.96
N ARG A 258 29.34 18.00 -30.34
CA ARG A 258 28.03 18.54 -29.92
C ARG A 258 27.84 18.45 -28.41
N LEU A 259 28.22 17.33 -27.80
CA LEU A 259 28.15 17.13 -26.35
C LEU A 259 29.06 18.12 -25.62
N PHE A 260 30.28 18.30 -26.13
CA PHE A 260 31.26 19.25 -25.59
C PHE A 260 30.71 20.67 -25.55
N HIS A 261 30.21 21.19 -26.68
CA HIS A 261 29.63 22.54 -26.75
C HIS A 261 28.35 22.71 -25.93
N THR A 262 27.67 21.61 -25.59
CA THR A 262 26.48 21.65 -24.73
C THR A 262 26.86 21.65 -23.25
N ALA A 263 28.02 21.06 -22.91
CA ALA A 263 28.52 20.94 -21.55
C ALA A 263 29.36 22.15 -21.12
N ASP A 264 30.18 22.70 -22.03
CA ASP A 264 30.98 23.91 -21.86
C ASP A 264 30.08 25.14 -21.85
N ALA A 265 29.49 25.44 -20.70
CA ALA A 265 28.50 26.50 -20.53
C ALA A 265 29.16 27.86 -20.36
N ASP A 266 30.38 27.88 -19.82
CA ASP A 266 31.18 29.09 -19.64
C ASP A 266 32.05 29.45 -20.86
N LEU A 267 32.07 28.59 -21.88
CA LEU A 267 32.85 28.74 -23.13
C LEU A 267 34.35 28.86 -22.84
N SER A 268 34.83 28.21 -21.79
CA SER A 268 36.25 28.16 -21.44
C SER A 268 37.04 27.30 -22.42
N GLY A 269 36.39 26.43 -23.19
CA GLY A 269 37.04 25.48 -24.09
C GLY A 269 37.55 24.24 -23.38
N GLU A 270 37.18 24.05 -22.11
CA GLU A 270 37.46 22.89 -21.26
C GLU A 270 36.22 22.58 -20.42
N ILE A 271 36.01 21.34 -19.98
CA ILE A 271 34.85 20.98 -19.14
C ILE A 271 35.33 20.80 -17.70
N SER A 272 34.85 21.64 -16.81
CA SER A 272 35.08 21.52 -15.36
C SER A 272 34.34 20.33 -14.75
N LEU A 273 34.71 19.93 -13.53
CA LEU A 273 34.04 18.85 -12.80
C LEU A 273 32.54 19.16 -12.58
N GLU A 274 32.21 20.42 -12.28
CA GLU A 274 30.82 20.87 -12.13
C GLU A 274 30.04 20.73 -13.45
N GLU A 275 30.61 21.15 -14.57
CA GLU A 275 29.98 21.05 -15.89
C GLU A 275 29.86 19.59 -16.36
N PHE A 276 30.86 18.76 -16.06
CA PHE A 276 30.81 17.32 -16.32
C PHE A 276 29.68 16.64 -15.55
N THR A 277 29.47 17.04 -14.29
CA THR A 277 28.39 16.50 -13.45
C THR A 277 27.02 16.86 -14.03
N VAL A 278 26.86 18.12 -14.45
CA VAL A 278 25.63 18.60 -15.09
C VAL A 278 25.40 17.93 -16.45
N MET A 279 26.45 17.72 -17.23
CA MET A 279 26.39 16.99 -18.50
C MET A 279 25.94 15.54 -18.28
N MET A 280 26.54 14.84 -17.32
CA MET A 280 26.20 13.45 -16.99
C MET A 280 24.78 13.31 -16.42
N ALA A 281 24.32 14.26 -15.62
CA ALA A 281 22.95 14.30 -15.12
C ALA A 281 21.92 14.55 -16.23
N LYS A 282 22.27 15.36 -17.24
CA LYS A 282 21.39 15.71 -18.37
C LYS A 282 21.42 14.71 -19.52
N SER A 283 22.44 13.86 -19.59
CA SER A 283 22.62 12.94 -20.70
C SER A 283 22.36 11.52 -20.26
N ASP A 284 21.29 10.91 -20.80
CA ASP A 284 20.89 9.51 -20.58
C ASP A 284 21.93 8.47 -21.09
N ILE A 285 23.19 8.86 -21.32
CA ILE A 285 24.26 8.04 -21.89
C ILE A 285 24.75 6.98 -20.89
N PHE A 286 24.53 7.16 -19.58
CA PHE A 286 25.06 6.29 -18.52
C PHE A 286 24.03 5.80 -17.48
N GLN A 287 22.72 5.84 -17.78
CA GLN A 287 21.66 5.12 -17.03
C GLN A 287 21.36 3.74 -17.64
#